data_AF-A0A2N2Y5G2-F1
#
_entry.id   AF-A0A2N2Y5G2-F1
#
_cell.length_a   1.000
_cell.length_b   1.000
_cell.length_c   1.000
_cell.angle_alpha   90.00
_cell.angle_beta   90.00
_cell.angle_gamma   90.00
#
_symmetry.space_group_name_H-M   'P 1'
#
loop_
_entity.id
_entity.type
_entity.pdbx_description
1 polymer ?
#
loop_
_entity_poly.entity_id
_entity_poly.type
_entity_poly.pdbx_seq_one_letter_code
_entity_poly.pdbx_strand_id
1 'polypeptide(L)'
;MNYWHIQLHPNDNRTISKDVVVKILQEKSVIGVGEWDDGQALIDQFKDEMQVGDIVVVKDGSSPIALVKVKGGYWFERIINDEFDWFPHRREVEVLDYYKSPYNFSIPQARGTLSICRDLSNATSKTIINWHQMYMTNKSKEDCIDLLKYKNQIILQGPPGTGKTRQAKLIAEELTKPRTVGNPESIIDDLVNNFNPNDETIKTSRESKDKLLSTFYELFPIENLKNLTLQTYCAGKGDRDNFCWWIERGLKPLGYYFPGSARAYLIFWKKELEDYSKHGIVKDIEDNNEAMKKVAELISEVVQTKNTDNAVQYFGDSFLLKLLNSYYPDEYFPINSERMIDNALKIFQVNYQGLNVFEKNQKLNQVYIDKKKQLNSQINSFEFARILFDKFNIKTGKSIDVKTGIVAEGEFEIIQFHPAYSYEDFVRGIVAETTESGNVSYQVENKILADFAQKATDNPNGNYV
;
A
#
# COMPACT_ATOMS: atom_id res chain seq x y z
N MET A 1 -40.92 14.00 -3.06
CA MET A 1 -39.92 14.01 -1.96
C MET A 1 -39.79 15.43 -1.47
N ASN A 2 -40.33 15.70 -0.30
CA ASN A 2 -40.24 16.95 0.44
C ASN A 2 -39.18 16.84 1.54
N TYR A 3 -38.77 17.99 2.07
CA TYR A 3 -37.89 18.08 3.23
C TYR A 3 -38.67 18.59 4.45
N TRP A 4 -38.38 18.04 5.61
CA TRP A 4 -39.04 18.35 6.87
C TRP A 4 -38.02 18.49 7.98
N HIS A 5 -38.40 19.14 9.07
CA HIS A 5 -37.72 18.99 10.34
C HIS A 5 -38.74 18.79 11.46
N ILE A 6 -38.34 17.99 12.45
CA ILE A 6 -39.17 17.59 13.58
C ILE A 6 -38.36 17.69 14.87
N GLN A 7 -39.01 18.19 15.92
CA GLN A 7 -38.49 18.21 17.28
C GLN A 7 -39.24 17.17 18.10
N LEU A 8 -38.54 16.12 18.53
CA LEU A 8 -39.11 15.10 19.40
C LEU A 8 -38.97 15.56 20.85
N HIS A 9 -39.95 16.32 21.33
CA HIS A 9 -40.09 16.72 22.73
C HIS A 9 -41.49 16.40 23.29
N PRO A 10 -41.61 16.07 24.58
CA PRO A 10 -42.89 15.82 25.23
C PRO A 10 -43.57 17.13 25.64
N ASN A 11 -44.90 17.09 25.73
CA ASN A 11 -45.73 18.29 25.94
C ASN A 11 -45.76 18.79 27.40
N ASP A 12 -45.10 18.10 28.32
CA ASP A 12 -45.17 18.33 29.76
C ASP A 12 -43.92 18.99 30.36
N ASN A 13 -43.17 19.73 29.54
CA ASN A 13 -41.91 20.40 29.91
C ASN A 13 -40.80 19.45 30.43
N ARG A 14 -40.92 18.12 30.31
CA ARG A 14 -39.82 17.20 30.59
C ARG A 14 -38.74 17.34 29.52
N THR A 15 -37.49 17.54 29.95
CA THR A 15 -36.35 17.59 29.03
C THR A 15 -35.96 16.16 28.66
N ILE A 16 -36.15 15.78 27.40
CA ILE A 16 -35.69 14.49 26.89
C ILE A 16 -34.29 14.67 26.30
N SER A 17 -33.36 13.81 26.70
CA SER A 17 -31.99 13.87 26.21
C SER A 17 -31.91 13.40 24.75
N LYS A 18 -30.90 13.89 24.03
CA LYS A 18 -30.59 13.43 22.66
C LYS A 18 -30.40 11.92 22.61
N ASP A 19 -29.87 11.31 23.67
CA ASP A 19 -29.64 9.85 23.74
C ASP A 19 -30.94 9.06 23.71
N VAL A 20 -32.01 9.56 24.32
CA VAL A 20 -33.32 8.90 24.25
C VAL A 20 -33.86 8.95 22.83
N VAL A 21 -33.77 10.09 22.15
CA VAL A 21 -34.16 10.23 20.74
C VAL A 21 -33.37 9.26 19.86
N VAL A 22 -32.06 9.15 20.06
CA VAL A 22 -31.21 8.19 19.34
C VAL A 22 -31.68 6.75 19.61
N LYS A 23 -31.97 6.38 20.86
CA LYS A 23 -32.49 5.05 21.20
C LYS A 23 -33.83 4.74 20.54
N ILE A 24 -34.77 5.69 20.48
CA ILE A 24 -36.05 5.50 19.78
C ILE A 24 -35.80 5.19 18.30
N LEU A 25 -34.91 5.94 17.65
CA LEU A 25 -34.57 5.72 16.24
C LEU A 25 -33.90 4.36 16.02
N GLN A 26 -33.04 3.92 16.93
CA GLN A 26 -32.36 2.63 16.86
C GLN A 26 -33.27 1.43 17.15
N GLU A 27 -34.09 1.51 18.19
CA GLU A 27 -34.90 0.39 18.68
C GLU A 27 -36.25 0.28 17.98
N LYS A 28 -36.89 1.43 17.69
CA LYS A 28 -38.25 1.47 17.15
C LYS A 28 -38.29 1.95 15.70
N SER A 29 -37.25 2.63 15.19
CA SER A 29 -37.22 3.16 13.82
C SER A 29 -38.45 4.02 13.49
N VAL A 30 -38.85 4.89 14.43
CA VAL A 30 -40.02 5.76 14.29
C VAL A 30 -39.71 7.22 14.57
N ILE A 31 -40.46 8.09 13.90
CA ILE A 31 -40.68 9.48 14.33
C ILE A 31 -42.16 9.68 14.59
N GLY A 32 -42.52 10.71 15.34
CA GLY A 32 -43.91 11.02 15.56
C GLY A 32 -44.17 12.32 16.30
N VAL A 33 -45.45 12.64 16.46
CA VAL A 33 -45.94 13.84 17.14
C VAL A 33 -46.91 13.45 18.26
N GLY A 34 -46.84 14.16 19.38
CA GLY A 34 -47.78 14.04 20.49
C GLY A 34 -49.15 14.67 20.17
N GLU A 35 -50.05 14.66 21.15
CA GLU A 35 -51.31 15.42 21.12
C GLU A 35 -51.22 16.61 22.08
N TRP A 36 -51.60 17.81 21.63
CA TRP A 36 -51.66 19.03 22.46
C TRP A 36 -52.67 20.05 21.91
N ASP A 37 -53.07 21.00 22.75
CA ASP A 37 -53.99 22.08 22.40
C ASP A 37 -53.44 22.89 21.20
N ASP A 38 -54.28 23.14 20.20
CA ASP A 38 -53.94 23.79 18.93
C ASP A 38 -52.93 23.03 18.02
N GLY A 39 -52.58 21.78 18.36
CA GLY A 39 -51.67 20.92 17.58
C GLY A 39 -52.29 20.22 16.36
N GLN A 40 -53.63 20.27 16.21
CA GLN A 40 -54.36 19.48 15.20
C GLN A 40 -53.86 19.72 13.77
N ALA A 41 -53.60 20.97 13.39
CA ALA A 41 -53.10 21.29 12.05
C ALA A 41 -51.73 20.67 11.75
N LEU A 42 -50.87 20.49 12.77
CA LEU A 42 -49.57 19.84 12.61
C LEU A 42 -49.70 18.32 12.56
N ILE A 43 -50.64 17.74 13.32
CA ILE A 43 -50.99 16.32 13.24
C ILE A 43 -51.54 16.00 11.85
N ASP A 44 -52.43 16.85 11.32
CA ASP A 44 -52.99 16.69 9.98
C ASP A 44 -51.88 16.80 8.91
N GLN A 45 -50.93 17.74 9.04
CA GLN A 45 -49.76 17.79 8.15
C GLN A 45 -48.90 16.52 8.24
N PHE A 46 -48.65 16.02 9.45
CA PHE A 46 -47.90 14.79 9.67
C PHE A 46 -48.60 13.56 9.06
N LYS A 47 -49.93 13.51 9.16
CA LYS A 47 -50.76 12.41 8.71
C LYS A 47 -51.02 12.44 7.19
N ASP A 48 -51.37 13.59 6.65
CA ASP A 48 -51.92 13.73 5.31
C ASP A 48 -50.90 14.31 4.30
N GLU A 49 -50.00 15.21 4.73
CA GLU A 49 -49.01 15.84 3.83
C GLU A 49 -47.68 15.07 3.75
N MET A 50 -47.17 14.51 4.85
CA MET A 50 -45.90 13.76 4.85
C MET A 50 -46.04 12.41 4.11
N GLN A 51 -45.15 12.14 3.15
CA GLN A 51 -45.23 10.94 2.31
C GLN A 51 -44.02 10.02 2.49
N VAL A 52 -44.19 8.76 2.11
CA VAL A 52 -43.07 7.81 2.00
C VAL A 52 -42.02 8.36 1.02
N GLY A 53 -40.76 8.32 1.42
CA GLY A 53 -39.62 8.86 0.69
C GLY A 53 -39.26 10.30 1.06
N ASP A 54 -40.06 11.01 1.87
CA ASP A 54 -39.71 12.33 2.38
C ASP A 54 -38.52 12.26 3.36
N ILE A 55 -37.75 13.34 3.40
CA ILE A 55 -36.53 13.46 4.22
C ILE A 55 -36.82 14.36 5.41
N VAL A 56 -36.53 13.87 6.62
CA VAL A 56 -36.81 14.58 7.87
C VAL A 56 -35.54 14.71 8.69
N VAL A 57 -35.23 15.93 9.13
CA VAL A 57 -34.23 16.14 10.18
C VAL A 57 -34.89 16.08 11.55
N VAL A 58 -34.42 15.16 12.38
CA VAL A 58 -34.72 15.11 13.81
C VAL A 58 -33.74 16.03 14.53
N LYS A 59 -34.25 16.96 15.34
CA LYS A 59 -33.44 17.97 16.03
C LYS A 59 -33.91 18.21 17.46
N ASP A 60 -33.07 18.90 18.22
CA ASP A 60 -33.38 19.49 19.52
C ASP A 60 -32.98 20.97 19.52
N GLY A 61 -33.96 21.87 19.56
CA GLY A 61 -33.75 23.29 19.28
C GLY A 61 -33.09 23.48 17.91
N SER A 62 -31.91 24.12 17.89
CA SER A 62 -31.07 24.27 16.70
C SER A 62 -30.07 23.13 16.49
N SER A 63 -29.96 22.18 17.43
CA SER A 63 -29.02 21.05 17.33
C SER A 63 -29.60 19.92 16.47
N PRO A 64 -28.99 19.56 15.34
CA PRO A 64 -29.38 18.36 14.60
C PRO A 64 -29.03 17.09 15.40
N ILE A 65 -29.86 16.05 15.26
CA ILE A 65 -29.64 14.73 15.88
C ILE A 65 -29.46 13.67 14.78
N ALA A 66 -30.42 13.57 13.86
CA ALA A 66 -30.41 12.58 12.80
C ALA A 66 -31.10 13.08 11.52
N LEU A 67 -30.68 12.54 10.40
CA LEU A 67 -31.34 12.64 9.11
C LEU A 67 -32.03 11.31 8.82
N VAL A 68 -33.33 11.33 8.60
CA VAL A 68 -34.13 10.12 8.38
C VAL A 68 -34.96 10.24 7.12
N LYS A 69 -35.32 9.08 6.54
CA LYS A 69 -36.21 8.96 5.39
C LYS A 69 -37.48 8.25 5.83
N VAL A 70 -38.63 8.80 5.48
CA VAL A 70 -39.93 8.15 5.76
C VAL A 70 -40.03 6.86 4.94
N LYS A 71 -40.22 5.74 5.63
CA LYS A 71 -40.31 4.40 5.05
C LYS A 71 -41.74 3.87 5.03
N GLY A 72 -42.53 4.22 6.05
CA GLY A 72 -43.91 3.76 6.23
C GLY A 72 -44.96 4.87 6.19
N GLY A 73 -46.21 4.46 5.97
CA GLY A 73 -47.38 5.32 6.13
C GLY A 73 -47.61 5.72 7.58
N TYR A 74 -48.56 6.62 7.80
CA TYR A 74 -49.01 7.00 9.13
C TYR A 74 -49.75 5.85 9.83
N TRP A 75 -49.54 5.69 11.14
CA TRP A 75 -50.46 4.98 12.01
C TRP A 75 -50.58 5.66 13.38
N PHE A 76 -51.62 5.28 14.11
CA PHE A 76 -51.83 5.70 15.49
C PHE A 76 -51.48 4.55 16.44
N GLU A 77 -50.52 4.78 17.33
CA GLU A 77 -50.13 3.85 18.38
C GLU A 77 -50.95 4.10 19.64
N ARG A 78 -51.60 3.04 20.12
CA ARG A 78 -52.43 3.12 21.34
C ARG A 78 -51.62 2.84 22.59
N ILE A 79 -50.50 2.11 22.47
CA ILE A 79 -49.65 1.72 23.59
C ILE A 79 -48.34 2.50 23.47
N ILE A 80 -48.31 3.67 24.11
CA ILE A 80 -47.11 4.52 24.20
C ILE A 80 -46.41 4.33 25.55
N ASN A 81 -45.13 4.67 25.59
CA ASN A 81 -44.40 4.83 26.84
C ASN A 81 -44.07 6.31 27.03
N ASP A 82 -44.71 6.95 28.02
CA ASP A 82 -44.58 8.39 28.28
C ASP A 82 -43.15 8.83 28.65
N GLU A 83 -42.27 7.91 29.05
CA GLU A 83 -40.86 8.20 29.38
C GLU A 83 -39.90 7.92 28.22
N PHE A 84 -40.36 7.24 27.16
CA PHE A 84 -39.49 6.78 26.07
C PHE A 84 -39.99 7.21 24.70
N ASP A 85 -41.23 6.87 24.32
CA ASP A 85 -41.84 7.16 23.02
C ASP A 85 -43.30 7.63 23.18
N TRP A 86 -43.45 8.78 23.81
CA TRP A 86 -44.71 9.42 24.24
C TRP A 86 -45.64 9.88 23.10
N PHE A 87 -45.21 9.75 21.84
CA PHE A 87 -45.99 10.23 20.70
C PHE A 87 -46.82 9.09 20.07
N PRO A 88 -48.16 9.21 19.99
CA PRO A 88 -49.01 8.18 19.42
C PRO A 88 -49.09 8.27 17.89
N HIS A 89 -48.95 9.45 17.29
CA HIS A 89 -48.95 9.62 15.84
C HIS A 89 -47.59 9.27 15.25
N ARG A 90 -47.47 8.17 14.50
CA ARG A 90 -46.17 7.61 14.11
C ARG A 90 -46.01 7.39 12.62
N ARG A 91 -44.75 7.42 12.20
CA ARG A 91 -44.28 6.94 10.91
C ARG A 91 -42.98 6.16 11.09
N GLU A 92 -42.85 5.08 10.33
CA GLU A 92 -41.65 4.27 10.25
C GLU A 92 -40.63 5.03 9.40
N VAL A 93 -39.38 5.04 9.85
CA VAL A 93 -38.28 5.74 9.20
C VAL A 93 -37.07 4.84 9.06
N GLU A 94 -36.30 5.10 8.01
CA GLU A 94 -34.94 4.63 7.85
C GLU A 94 -34.00 5.75 8.28
N VAL A 95 -33.08 5.47 9.21
CA VAL A 95 -32.05 6.45 9.57
C VAL A 95 -31.00 6.48 8.47
N LEU A 96 -30.82 7.64 7.84
CA LEU A 96 -29.79 7.85 6.82
C LEU A 96 -28.45 8.18 7.48
N ASP A 97 -28.43 9.15 8.39
CA ASP A 97 -27.20 9.60 9.06
C ASP A 97 -27.48 10.14 10.45
N TYR A 98 -26.55 9.96 11.38
CA TYR A 98 -26.54 10.65 12.67
C TYR A 98 -25.64 11.87 12.60
N TYR A 99 -25.99 12.94 13.31
CA TYR A 99 -25.17 14.14 13.34
C TYR A 99 -23.83 13.87 14.03
N LYS A 100 -22.72 14.23 13.37
CA LYS A 100 -21.35 14.03 13.88
C LYS A 100 -20.73 15.39 14.15
N SER A 101 -19.97 15.50 15.24
CA SER A 101 -19.27 16.74 15.64
C SER A 101 -18.51 17.44 14.48
N PRO A 102 -17.79 16.72 13.58
CA PRO A 102 -17.09 17.33 12.45
C PRO A 102 -17.98 18.04 11.43
N TYR A 103 -19.29 17.78 11.39
CA TYR A 103 -20.19 18.44 10.43
C TYR A 103 -20.38 19.94 10.72
N ASN A 104 -20.27 20.33 12.00
CA ASN A 104 -20.21 21.71 12.46
C ASN A 104 -21.27 22.66 11.85
N PHE A 105 -22.54 22.28 11.87
CA PHE A 105 -23.66 23.13 11.49
C PHE A 105 -24.82 23.02 12.47
N SER A 106 -25.70 24.03 12.48
CA SER A 106 -26.95 24.03 13.25
C SER A 106 -28.15 24.21 12.33
N ILE A 107 -29.33 23.80 12.78
CA ILE A 107 -30.60 24.09 12.12
C ILE A 107 -31.05 25.52 12.49
N PRO A 108 -31.12 26.47 11.53
CA PRO A 108 -31.45 27.87 11.82
C PRO A 108 -32.82 28.05 12.48
N GLN A 109 -33.83 27.29 12.04
CA GLN A 109 -35.15 27.29 12.68
C GLN A 109 -35.14 26.42 13.94
N ALA A 110 -34.82 27.04 15.08
CA ALA A 110 -34.73 26.32 16.36
C ALA A 110 -36.11 25.88 16.91
N ARG A 111 -37.16 26.68 16.69
CA ARG A 111 -38.50 26.47 17.28
C ARG A 111 -39.46 25.76 16.32
N GLY A 112 -40.44 25.06 16.91
CA GLY A 112 -41.53 24.37 16.21
C GLY A 112 -41.37 22.85 16.27
N THR A 113 -42.49 22.17 16.54
CA THR A 113 -42.56 20.71 16.70
C THR A 113 -42.39 19.98 15.36
N LEU A 114 -43.04 20.46 14.31
CA LEU A 114 -42.96 19.90 12.96
C LEU A 114 -43.06 21.02 11.93
N SER A 115 -42.28 20.95 10.84
CA SER A 115 -42.41 21.88 9.73
C SER A 115 -41.96 21.26 8.42
N ILE A 116 -42.77 21.46 7.38
CA ILE A 116 -42.39 21.21 5.99
C ILE A 116 -41.55 22.38 5.44
N CYS A 117 -40.47 22.06 4.75
CA CYS A 117 -39.60 23.02 4.07
C CYS A 117 -40.23 23.47 2.75
N ARG A 118 -41.26 24.34 2.80
CA ARG A 118 -41.96 24.82 1.59
C ARG A 118 -41.08 25.70 0.71
N ASP A 119 -40.28 26.57 1.31
CA ASP A 119 -39.29 27.39 0.61
C ASP A 119 -37.91 26.74 0.68
N LEU A 120 -37.48 26.12 -0.42
CA LEU A 120 -36.18 25.44 -0.52
C LEU A 120 -34.99 26.40 -0.54
N SER A 121 -35.22 27.71 -0.70
CA SER A 121 -34.17 28.72 -0.76
C SER A 121 -33.78 29.28 0.61
N ASN A 122 -34.61 29.06 1.64
CA ASN A 122 -34.32 29.53 2.98
C ASN A 122 -33.17 28.76 3.65
N ALA A 123 -32.61 29.32 4.72
CA ALA A 123 -31.42 28.77 5.37
C ALA A 123 -31.64 27.35 5.94
N THR A 124 -32.80 27.09 6.55
CA THR A 124 -33.11 25.77 7.13
C THR A 124 -33.20 24.70 6.06
N SER A 125 -33.97 24.95 4.99
CA SER A 125 -34.12 24.03 3.87
C SER A 125 -32.77 23.73 3.23
N LYS A 126 -31.95 24.76 2.97
CA LYS A 126 -30.61 24.60 2.41
C LYS A 126 -29.73 23.73 3.30
N THR A 127 -29.71 23.95 4.61
CA THR A 127 -28.92 23.12 5.55
C THR A 127 -29.32 21.65 5.48
N ILE A 128 -30.63 21.36 5.50
CA ILE A 128 -31.15 19.99 5.44
C ILE A 128 -30.82 19.33 4.10
N ILE A 129 -31.04 20.04 2.99
CA ILE A 129 -30.72 19.57 1.64
C ILE A 129 -29.23 19.29 1.50
N ASN A 130 -28.38 20.18 2.00
CA ASN A 130 -26.92 20.01 1.94
C ASN A 130 -26.46 18.78 2.75
N TRP A 131 -27.03 18.55 3.93
CA TRP A 131 -26.72 17.34 4.71
C TRP A 131 -27.15 16.07 3.96
N HIS A 132 -28.36 16.06 3.39
CA HIS A 132 -28.83 14.94 2.58
C HIS A 132 -27.94 14.68 1.35
N GLN A 133 -27.54 15.73 0.63
CA GLN A 133 -26.62 15.61 -0.51
C GLN A 133 -25.23 15.09 -0.10
N MET A 134 -24.71 15.54 1.04
CA MET A 134 -23.45 15.05 1.60
C MET A 134 -23.55 13.56 1.94
N TYR A 135 -24.63 13.14 2.60
CA TYR A 135 -24.89 11.72 2.89
C TYR A 135 -24.94 10.89 1.60
N MET A 136 -25.74 11.30 0.62
CA MET A 136 -25.89 10.57 -0.65
C MET A 136 -24.55 10.44 -1.40
N THR A 137 -23.74 11.50 -1.37
CA THR A 137 -22.40 11.49 -1.99
C THR A 137 -21.47 10.52 -1.28
N ASN A 138 -21.46 10.52 0.06
CA ASN A 138 -20.64 9.60 0.85
C ASN A 138 -21.08 8.14 0.67
N LYS A 139 -22.39 7.89 0.72
CA LYS A 139 -22.96 6.55 0.53
C LYS A 139 -22.63 5.98 -0.84
N SER A 140 -22.78 6.78 -1.90
CA SER A 140 -22.39 6.37 -3.25
C SER A 140 -20.89 6.08 -3.38
N LYS A 141 -20.04 6.86 -2.69
CA LYS A 141 -18.58 6.61 -2.65
C LYS A 141 -18.26 5.29 -1.94
N GLU A 142 -18.87 5.03 -0.79
CA GLU A 142 -18.72 3.78 -0.03
C GLU A 142 -19.16 2.57 -0.86
N ASP A 143 -20.33 2.62 -1.48
CA ASP A 143 -20.84 1.54 -2.33
C ASP A 143 -19.89 1.27 -3.53
N CYS A 144 -19.29 2.32 -4.11
CA CYS A 144 -18.27 2.17 -5.17
C CYS A 144 -16.99 1.52 -4.64
N ILE A 145 -16.54 1.90 -3.45
CA ILE A 145 -15.35 1.32 -2.81
C ILE A 145 -15.57 -0.15 -2.50
N ASP A 146 -16.74 -0.51 -1.96
CA ASP A 146 -17.07 -1.90 -1.65
C ASP A 146 -17.19 -2.74 -2.92
N LEU A 147 -17.77 -2.18 -3.99
CA LEU A 147 -17.77 -2.81 -5.30
C LEU A 147 -16.36 -2.98 -5.86
N LEU A 148 -15.47 -2.00 -5.69
CA LEU A 148 -14.06 -2.09 -6.10
C LEU A 148 -13.28 -3.16 -5.35
N LYS A 149 -13.54 -3.33 -4.05
CA LYS A 149 -12.93 -4.41 -3.24
C LYS A 149 -13.42 -5.79 -3.68
N TYR A 150 -14.68 -5.89 -4.11
CA TYR A 150 -15.24 -7.14 -4.62
C TYR A 150 -14.82 -7.44 -6.06
N LYS A 151 -14.77 -6.40 -6.91
CA LYS A 151 -14.33 -6.42 -8.29
C LYS A 151 -13.32 -5.31 -8.47
N ASN A 152 -12.06 -5.66 -8.71
CA ASN A 152 -10.93 -4.74 -8.85
C ASN A 152 -11.03 -3.74 -10.01
N GLN A 153 -12.18 -3.62 -10.68
CA GLN A 153 -12.50 -2.59 -11.65
C GLN A 153 -13.99 -2.20 -11.60
N ILE A 154 -14.27 -0.92 -11.81
CA ILE A 154 -15.62 -0.38 -11.99
C ILE A 154 -15.66 0.59 -13.16
N ILE A 155 -16.84 0.76 -13.77
CA ILE A 155 -17.09 1.76 -14.82
C ILE A 155 -18.14 2.73 -14.30
N LEU A 156 -17.77 4.00 -14.15
CA LEU A 156 -18.72 5.06 -13.80
C LEU A 156 -19.44 5.54 -15.07
N GLN A 157 -20.76 5.34 -15.13
CA GLN A 157 -21.59 5.71 -16.28
C GLN A 157 -22.50 6.90 -15.95
N GLY A 158 -22.81 7.73 -16.96
CA GLY A 158 -23.76 8.83 -16.82
C GLY A 158 -23.54 9.95 -17.85
N PRO A 159 -24.49 10.90 -17.96
CA PRO A 159 -24.43 12.01 -18.93
C PRO A 159 -23.12 12.82 -18.89
N PRO A 160 -22.74 13.52 -19.97
CA PRO A 160 -21.60 14.44 -19.95
C PRO A 160 -21.74 15.51 -18.85
N GLY A 161 -20.63 15.86 -18.20
CA GLY A 161 -20.63 16.91 -17.15
C GLY A 161 -21.09 16.46 -15.75
N THR A 162 -21.49 15.21 -15.54
CA THR A 162 -21.97 14.72 -14.22
C THR A 162 -20.89 14.45 -13.17
N GLY A 163 -19.65 14.93 -13.38
CA GLY A 163 -18.59 14.84 -12.38
C GLY A 163 -17.96 13.45 -12.18
N LYS A 164 -18.12 12.51 -13.12
CA LYS A 164 -17.54 11.16 -13.06
C LYS A 164 -16.03 11.16 -12.75
N THR A 165 -15.26 12.02 -13.41
CA THR A 165 -13.81 12.16 -13.16
C THR A 165 -13.53 12.65 -11.74
N ARG A 166 -14.35 13.57 -11.22
CA ARG A 166 -14.24 14.03 -9.83
C ARG A 166 -14.55 12.89 -8.85
N GLN A 167 -15.59 12.10 -9.13
CA GLN A 167 -15.95 10.95 -8.29
C GLN A 167 -14.85 9.88 -8.29
N ALA A 168 -14.29 9.53 -9.45
CA ALA A 168 -13.16 8.61 -9.56
C ALA A 168 -11.97 9.10 -8.72
N LYS A 169 -11.63 10.39 -8.80
CA LYS A 169 -10.56 10.99 -8.00
C LYS A 169 -10.84 10.87 -6.50
N LEU A 170 -12.05 11.20 -6.03
CA LEU A 170 -12.40 11.11 -4.61
C LEU A 170 -12.38 9.67 -4.07
N ILE A 171 -12.76 8.69 -4.91
CA ILE A 171 -12.66 7.27 -4.57
C ILE A 171 -11.19 6.86 -4.46
N ALA A 172 -10.36 7.25 -5.43
CA ALA A 172 -8.93 6.94 -5.43
C ALA A 172 -8.20 7.58 -4.24
N GLU A 173 -8.48 8.86 -3.95
CA GLU A 173 -7.96 9.57 -2.77
C GLU A 173 -8.35 8.86 -1.47
N GLU A 174 -9.57 8.34 -1.35
CA GLU A 174 -10.01 7.58 -0.18
C GLU A 174 -9.28 6.24 -0.05
N LEU A 175 -9.15 5.50 -1.15
CA LEU A 175 -8.49 4.19 -1.18
C LEU A 175 -6.99 4.26 -0.88
N THR A 176 -6.35 5.38 -1.22
CA THR A 176 -4.90 5.56 -1.10
C THR A 176 -4.45 6.26 0.18
N LYS A 177 -5.41 6.65 1.06
CA LYS A 177 -5.08 7.28 2.34
C LYS A 177 -4.09 6.43 3.13
N PRO A 178 -3.07 7.07 3.76
CA PRO A 178 -2.17 6.36 4.66
C PRO A 178 -2.95 5.62 5.75
N ARG A 179 -2.60 4.36 5.96
CA ARG A 179 -3.20 3.53 7.02
C ARG A 179 -2.11 2.89 7.88
N THR A 180 -2.35 2.89 9.18
CA THR A 180 -1.56 2.13 10.14
C THR A 180 -1.94 0.65 9.99
N VAL A 181 -0.98 -0.19 9.57
CA VAL A 181 -1.20 -1.65 9.49
C VAL A 181 -0.78 -2.32 10.80
N GLY A 182 0.24 -1.77 11.47
CA GLY A 182 0.77 -2.29 12.71
C GLY A 182 2.19 -1.81 12.96
N ASN A 183 2.78 -2.19 14.08
CA ASN A 183 4.21 -1.97 14.29
C ASN A 183 5.00 -2.91 13.33
N PRO A 184 5.95 -2.39 12.54
CA PRO A 184 6.75 -3.20 11.61
C PRO A 184 7.43 -4.41 12.25
N GLU A 185 8.03 -4.23 13.43
CA GLU A 185 8.73 -5.30 14.14
C GLU A 185 7.76 -6.36 14.65
N SER A 186 6.60 -5.95 15.18
CA SER A 186 5.56 -6.91 15.61
C SER A 186 5.01 -7.76 14.46
N ILE A 187 4.83 -7.18 13.27
CA ILE A 187 4.41 -7.95 12.08
C ILE A 187 5.45 -9.03 11.73
N ILE A 188 6.73 -8.71 11.84
CA ILE A 188 7.81 -9.68 11.60
C ILE A 188 7.82 -10.75 12.68
N ASP A 189 7.69 -10.36 13.94
CA ASP A 189 7.67 -11.30 15.07
C ASP A 189 6.54 -12.31 14.93
N ASP A 190 5.34 -11.87 14.56
CA ASP A 190 4.19 -12.74 14.31
C ASP A 190 4.45 -13.72 13.16
N LEU A 191 5.07 -13.27 12.06
CA LEU A 191 5.37 -14.13 10.91
C LEU A 191 6.48 -15.13 11.20
N VAL A 192 7.50 -14.74 11.95
CA VAL A 192 8.60 -15.62 12.35
C VAL A 192 8.14 -16.65 13.38
N ASN A 193 7.30 -16.25 14.34
CA ASN A 193 6.73 -17.13 15.35
C ASN A 193 5.78 -18.18 14.73
N ASN A 194 5.00 -17.80 13.73
CA ASN A 194 4.07 -18.70 13.03
C ASN A 194 4.69 -19.39 11.80
N PHE A 195 6.01 -19.29 11.60
CA PHE A 195 6.67 -19.87 10.44
C PHE A 195 6.60 -21.41 10.48
N ASN A 196 6.08 -22.02 9.40
CA ASN A 196 5.99 -23.47 9.27
C ASN A 196 7.11 -24.02 8.37
N PRO A 197 8.18 -24.62 8.92
CA PRO A 197 9.24 -25.22 8.12
C PRO A 197 8.80 -26.49 7.38
N ASN A 198 7.65 -27.07 7.74
CA ASN A 198 7.14 -28.30 7.16
C ASN A 198 6.28 -28.11 5.91
N ASP A 199 5.96 -26.86 5.56
CA ASP A 199 5.22 -26.51 4.36
C ASP A 199 5.94 -27.00 3.09
N GLU A 200 5.21 -27.63 2.17
CA GLU A 200 5.78 -28.23 0.96
C GLU A 200 6.47 -27.19 0.06
N THR A 201 5.95 -25.96 0.00
CA THR A 201 6.54 -24.88 -0.80
C THR A 201 7.87 -24.41 -0.20
N ILE A 202 7.96 -24.39 1.13
CA ILE A 202 9.19 -24.06 1.86
C ILE A 202 10.25 -25.14 1.65
N LYS A 203 9.90 -26.42 1.80
CA LYS A 203 10.81 -27.55 1.55
C LYS A 203 11.36 -27.54 0.13
N THR A 204 10.47 -27.44 -0.86
CA THR A 204 10.85 -27.37 -2.28
C THR A 204 11.76 -26.16 -2.55
N SER A 205 11.47 -25.00 -1.94
CA SER A 205 12.31 -23.82 -2.09
C SER A 205 13.70 -23.99 -1.47
N ARG A 206 13.82 -24.66 -0.32
CA ARG A 206 15.11 -24.96 0.32
C ARG A 206 15.94 -25.90 -0.53
N GLU A 207 15.36 -27.03 -0.93
CA GLU A 207 16.04 -28.02 -1.80
C GLU A 207 16.54 -27.39 -3.11
N SER A 208 15.72 -26.55 -3.76
CA SER A 208 16.13 -25.85 -4.97
C SER A 208 17.29 -24.88 -4.72
N LYS A 209 17.31 -24.18 -3.59
CA LYS A 209 18.38 -23.24 -3.22
C LYS A 209 19.68 -23.97 -2.88
N ASP A 210 19.59 -25.06 -2.12
CA ASP A 210 20.72 -25.90 -1.76
C ASP A 210 21.37 -26.53 -3.00
N LYS A 211 20.54 -26.94 -3.98
CA LYS A 211 21.02 -27.43 -5.27
C LYS A 211 21.75 -26.35 -6.06
N LEU A 212 21.18 -25.13 -6.15
CA LEU A 212 21.84 -24.01 -6.84
C LEU A 212 23.19 -23.67 -6.22
N LEU A 213 23.26 -23.64 -4.89
CA LEU A 213 24.48 -23.32 -4.16
C LEU A 213 25.53 -24.42 -4.33
N SER A 214 25.13 -25.68 -4.22
CA SER A 214 26.01 -26.84 -4.46
C SER A 214 26.59 -26.81 -5.87
N THR A 215 25.76 -26.60 -6.90
CA THR A 215 26.23 -26.48 -8.29
C THR A 215 27.18 -25.30 -8.47
N PHE A 216 26.91 -24.16 -7.84
CA PHE A 216 27.81 -23.01 -7.89
C PHE A 216 29.18 -23.32 -7.26
N TYR A 217 29.21 -24.00 -6.12
CA TYR A 217 30.46 -24.42 -5.46
C TYR A 217 31.23 -25.48 -6.25
N GLU A 218 30.54 -26.38 -6.94
CA GLU A 218 31.20 -27.35 -7.85
C GLU A 218 31.87 -26.65 -9.03
N LEU A 219 31.23 -25.62 -9.60
CA LEU A 219 31.77 -24.86 -10.74
C LEU A 219 32.86 -23.88 -10.31
N PHE A 220 32.70 -23.26 -9.14
CA PHE A 220 33.57 -22.18 -8.66
C PHE A 220 33.98 -22.39 -7.20
N PRO A 221 34.73 -23.46 -6.89
CA PRO A 221 35.18 -23.73 -5.53
C PRO A 221 36.18 -22.65 -5.07
N ILE A 222 36.17 -22.35 -3.77
CA ILE A 222 36.93 -21.23 -3.16
C ILE A 222 38.42 -21.32 -3.49
N GLU A 223 38.98 -22.53 -3.45
CA GLU A 223 40.38 -22.82 -3.74
C GLU A 223 40.78 -22.57 -5.20
N ASN A 224 39.81 -22.58 -6.13
CA ASN A 224 40.07 -22.43 -7.57
C ASN A 224 39.71 -21.04 -8.10
N LEU A 225 39.19 -20.14 -7.27
CA LEU A 225 38.84 -18.77 -7.67
C LEU A 225 40.00 -18.00 -8.29
N LYS A 226 41.22 -18.20 -7.78
CA LYS A 226 42.44 -17.58 -8.31
C LYS A 226 42.76 -17.99 -9.76
N ASN A 227 42.19 -19.11 -10.23
CA ASN A 227 42.44 -19.67 -11.56
C ASN A 227 41.29 -19.41 -12.54
N LEU A 228 40.37 -18.49 -12.22
CA LEU A 228 39.33 -18.07 -13.16
C LEU A 228 39.94 -17.56 -14.47
N THR A 229 39.40 -18.03 -15.60
CA THR A 229 39.84 -17.65 -16.93
C THR A 229 38.83 -16.70 -17.56
N LEU A 230 39.20 -16.06 -18.68
CA LEU A 230 38.28 -15.20 -19.42
C LEU A 230 37.00 -15.94 -19.84
N GLN A 231 37.10 -17.26 -20.12
CA GLN A 231 35.96 -18.10 -20.48
C GLN A 231 35.06 -18.41 -19.28
N THR A 232 35.66 -18.72 -18.13
CA THR A 232 34.90 -19.10 -16.93
C THR A 232 34.43 -17.91 -16.11
N TYR A 233 34.94 -16.70 -16.36
CA TYR A 233 34.57 -15.49 -15.64
C TYR A 233 33.59 -14.58 -16.38
N CYS A 234 33.90 -14.20 -17.63
CA CYS A 234 33.40 -12.96 -18.22
C CYS A 234 31.92 -12.99 -18.63
N ALA A 235 31.21 -11.91 -18.30
CA ALA A 235 29.90 -11.61 -18.89
C ALA A 235 30.04 -11.14 -20.36
N GLY A 236 28.95 -11.27 -21.14
CA GLY A 236 28.81 -10.62 -22.46
C GLY A 236 28.96 -11.53 -23.70
N LYS A 237 29.42 -12.78 -23.54
CA LYS A 237 29.49 -13.76 -24.66
C LYS A 237 28.19 -14.53 -24.93
N GLY A 238 27.19 -14.38 -24.07
CA GLY A 238 25.90 -15.10 -24.16
C GLY A 238 25.89 -16.44 -23.42
N ASP A 239 27.04 -16.89 -22.93
CA ASP A 239 27.18 -18.10 -22.11
C ASP A 239 26.47 -17.93 -20.75
N ARG A 240 25.80 -18.99 -20.33
CA ARG A 240 25.00 -19.03 -19.09
C ARG A 240 25.68 -19.79 -17.95
N ASP A 241 26.95 -20.16 -18.09
CA ASP A 241 27.67 -20.97 -17.09
C ASP A 241 29.01 -20.36 -16.66
N ASN A 242 29.18 -19.04 -16.81
CA ASN A 242 30.33 -18.31 -16.27
C ASN A 242 30.03 -17.67 -14.90
N PHE A 243 31.09 -17.31 -14.18
CA PHE A 243 31.03 -16.77 -12.83
C PHE A 243 30.14 -15.53 -12.71
N CYS A 244 30.31 -14.55 -13.61
CA CYS A 244 29.50 -13.33 -13.59
C CYS A 244 28.01 -13.62 -13.81
N TRP A 245 27.69 -14.55 -14.72
CA TRP A 245 26.31 -14.99 -14.93
C TRP A 245 25.73 -15.66 -13.68
N TRP A 246 26.49 -16.52 -13.00
CA TRP A 246 26.02 -17.18 -11.78
C TRP A 246 25.77 -16.17 -10.66
N ILE A 247 26.67 -15.21 -10.46
CA ILE A 247 26.50 -14.14 -9.48
C ILE A 247 25.26 -13.28 -9.78
N GLU A 248 25.01 -12.92 -11.04
CA GLU A 248 23.90 -12.05 -11.42
C GLU A 248 22.55 -12.78 -11.55
N ARG A 249 22.53 -13.97 -12.15
CA ARG A 249 21.32 -14.66 -12.60
C ARG A 249 21.14 -16.02 -11.94
N GLY A 250 22.18 -16.86 -11.92
CA GLY A 250 22.09 -18.22 -11.36
C GLY A 250 21.70 -18.22 -9.88
N LEU A 251 22.34 -17.37 -9.08
CA LEU A 251 22.12 -17.23 -7.64
C LEU A 251 21.08 -16.15 -7.29
N LYS A 252 20.26 -15.69 -8.24
CA LYS A 252 19.22 -14.69 -7.99
C LYS A 252 18.26 -15.08 -6.84
N PRO A 253 17.82 -16.34 -6.69
CA PRO A 253 16.98 -16.75 -5.56
C PRO A 253 17.67 -16.70 -4.19
N LEU A 254 19.00 -16.61 -4.18
CA LEU A 254 19.88 -16.58 -3.00
C LEU A 254 20.40 -15.15 -2.75
N GLY A 255 19.56 -14.14 -3.00
CA GLY A 255 19.93 -12.72 -2.88
C GLY A 255 20.12 -12.06 -4.24
N TYR A 256 19.25 -11.10 -4.56
CA TYR A 256 19.30 -10.38 -5.83
C TYR A 256 20.52 -9.46 -5.91
N TYR A 257 21.13 -9.40 -7.10
CA TYR A 257 22.18 -8.45 -7.44
C TYR A 257 22.00 -8.02 -8.89
N PHE A 258 22.22 -6.73 -9.15
CA PHE A 258 22.26 -6.19 -10.49
C PHE A 258 23.36 -5.13 -10.58
N PRO A 259 24.33 -5.27 -11.50
CA PRO A 259 25.51 -4.42 -11.53
C PRO A 259 25.23 -3.00 -12.05
N GLY A 260 24.11 -2.77 -12.74
CA GLY A 260 23.82 -1.51 -13.47
C GLY A 260 24.68 -1.32 -14.73
N SER A 261 25.94 -1.72 -14.69
CA SER A 261 26.89 -1.68 -15.79
C SER A 261 27.85 -2.86 -15.72
N ALA A 262 28.22 -3.42 -16.88
CA ALA A 262 29.23 -4.49 -16.94
C ALA A 262 30.60 -4.06 -16.39
N ARG A 263 30.87 -2.76 -16.26
CA ARG A 263 32.07 -2.21 -15.60
C ARG A 263 32.26 -2.70 -14.17
N ALA A 264 31.18 -3.07 -13.49
CA ALA A 264 31.24 -3.63 -12.14
C ALA A 264 32.03 -4.95 -12.06
N TYR A 265 32.20 -5.66 -13.18
CA TYR A 265 32.98 -6.90 -13.26
C TYR A 265 34.46 -6.67 -13.60
N LEU A 266 34.90 -5.42 -13.77
CA LEU A 266 36.27 -5.00 -14.13
C LEU A 266 36.78 -5.46 -15.50
N ILE A 267 36.47 -6.67 -15.94
CA ILE A 267 36.76 -7.20 -17.27
C ILE A 267 35.53 -7.92 -17.82
N PHE A 268 35.10 -7.56 -19.02
CA PHE A 268 33.93 -8.15 -19.66
C PHE A 268 34.04 -8.12 -21.18
N TRP A 269 33.31 -9.00 -21.86
CA TRP A 269 33.27 -9.02 -23.32
C TRP A 269 32.40 -7.87 -23.85
N LYS A 270 32.98 -7.00 -24.69
CA LYS A 270 32.25 -5.90 -25.32
C LYS A 270 32.02 -6.23 -26.79
N LYS A 271 30.78 -6.64 -27.11
CA LYS A 271 30.38 -7.10 -28.46
C LYS A 271 30.74 -6.11 -29.57
N GLU A 272 30.59 -4.81 -29.33
CA GLU A 272 30.91 -3.75 -30.31
C GLU A 272 32.40 -3.72 -30.71
N LEU A 273 33.29 -4.09 -29.79
CA LEU A 273 34.73 -4.11 -30.02
C LEU A 273 35.23 -5.48 -30.47
N GLU A 274 34.38 -6.50 -30.39
CA GLU A 274 34.77 -7.92 -30.50
C GLU A 274 36.00 -8.27 -29.63
N ASP A 275 36.12 -7.61 -28.47
CA ASP A 275 37.23 -7.78 -27.53
C ASP A 275 36.78 -7.51 -26.08
N TYR A 276 37.68 -7.76 -25.13
CA TYR A 276 37.49 -7.53 -23.71
C TYR A 276 37.71 -6.05 -23.35
N SER A 277 36.72 -5.47 -22.69
CA SER A 277 36.82 -4.14 -22.08
C SER A 277 37.31 -4.27 -20.64
N LYS A 278 38.28 -3.43 -20.26
CA LYS A 278 38.99 -3.46 -18.98
C LYS A 278 38.78 -2.16 -18.21
N HIS A 279 38.54 -2.27 -16.90
CA HIS A 279 38.23 -1.17 -16.00
C HIS A 279 38.89 -1.37 -14.63
N GLY A 280 38.86 -0.33 -13.78
CA GLY A 280 39.45 -0.37 -12.45
C GLY A 280 40.95 -0.69 -12.49
N ILE A 281 41.39 -1.62 -11.63
CA ILE A 281 42.81 -1.99 -11.48
C ILE A 281 43.43 -2.61 -12.74
N VAL A 282 42.61 -3.10 -13.67
CA VAL A 282 43.09 -3.81 -14.87
C VAL A 282 43.02 -3.01 -16.16
N LYS A 283 42.60 -1.74 -16.08
CA LYS A 283 42.34 -0.89 -17.25
C LYS A 283 43.56 -0.73 -18.18
N ASP A 284 44.77 -0.65 -17.61
CA ASP A 284 46.03 -0.36 -18.32
C ASP A 284 46.83 -1.63 -18.64
N ILE A 285 46.30 -2.82 -18.36
CA ILE A 285 46.98 -4.09 -18.62
C ILE A 285 46.73 -4.47 -20.07
N GLU A 286 47.80 -4.64 -20.84
CA GLU A 286 47.71 -4.96 -22.27
C GLU A 286 47.11 -6.35 -22.51
N ASP A 287 47.67 -7.38 -21.88
CA ASP A 287 47.21 -8.76 -22.03
C ASP A 287 45.92 -9.06 -21.23
N ASN A 288 44.92 -9.61 -21.92
CA ASN A 288 43.62 -9.88 -21.30
C ASN A 288 43.67 -11.04 -20.28
N ASN A 289 44.57 -12.01 -20.43
CA ASN A 289 44.71 -13.10 -19.47
C ASN A 289 45.42 -12.63 -18.19
N GLU A 290 46.42 -11.75 -18.31
CA GLU A 290 47.04 -11.09 -17.17
C GLU A 290 46.03 -10.21 -16.42
N ALA A 291 45.22 -9.45 -17.15
CA ALA A 291 44.12 -8.68 -16.58
C ALA A 291 43.15 -9.59 -15.81
N MET A 292 42.71 -10.69 -16.43
CA MET A 292 41.84 -11.66 -15.77
C MET A 292 42.47 -12.24 -14.51
N LYS A 293 43.76 -12.59 -14.54
CA LYS A 293 44.46 -13.13 -13.38
C LYS A 293 44.41 -12.17 -12.19
N LYS A 294 44.59 -10.87 -12.40
CA LYS A 294 44.48 -9.88 -11.30
C LYS A 294 43.06 -9.75 -10.75
N VAL A 295 42.04 -9.83 -11.61
CA VAL A 295 40.63 -9.85 -11.15
C VAL A 295 40.33 -11.10 -10.34
N ALA A 296 40.80 -12.26 -10.80
CA ALA A 296 40.65 -13.55 -10.12
C ALA A 296 41.36 -13.56 -8.76
N GLU A 297 42.57 -13.00 -8.67
CA GLU A 297 43.33 -12.83 -7.44
C GLU A 297 42.57 -11.98 -6.41
N LEU A 298 42.00 -10.85 -6.84
CA LEU A 298 41.24 -9.97 -5.96
C LEU A 298 39.96 -10.63 -5.43
N ILE A 299 39.22 -11.34 -6.30
CA ILE A 299 38.03 -12.11 -5.90
C ILE A 299 38.41 -13.22 -4.91
N SER A 300 39.49 -13.95 -5.21
CA SER A 300 40.00 -15.03 -4.36
C SER A 300 40.43 -14.50 -2.99
N GLU A 301 41.10 -13.35 -2.92
CA GLU A 301 41.49 -12.70 -1.67
C GLU A 301 40.27 -12.34 -0.82
N VAL A 302 39.26 -11.68 -1.42
CA VAL A 302 38.03 -11.30 -0.71
C VAL A 302 37.32 -12.53 -0.16
N VAL A 303 37.12 -13.57 -0.96
CA VAL A 303 36.40 -14.76 -0.50
C VAL A 303 37.18 -15.48 0.60
N GLN A 304 38.48 -15.73 0.41
CA GLN A 304 39.27 -16.51 1.38
C GLN A 304 39.49 -15.79 2.70
N THR A 305 39.66 -14.47 2.68
CA THR A 305 39.98 -13.67 3.88
C THR A 305 38.77 -12.96 4.47
N LYS A 306 37.67 -12.85 3.72
CA LYS A 306 36.50 -12.02 4.02
C LYS A 306 36.83 -10.52 4.19
N ASN A 307 38.02 -10.09 3.80
CA ASN A 307 38.44 -8.70 3.83
C ASN A 307 38.11 -8.01 2.50
N THR A 308 37.47 -6.84 2.55
CA THR A 308 37.09 -6.05 1.38
C THR A 308 37.88 -4.76 1.20
N ASP A 309 38.77 -4.40 2.12
CA ASP A 309 39.49 -3.11 2.17
C ASP A 309 40.23 -2.82 0.86
N ASN A 310 40.92 -3.83 0.32
CA ASN A 310 41.65 -3.70 -0.95
C ASN A 310 40.73 -3.67 -2.18
N ALA A 311 39.58 -4.34 -2.10
CA ALA A 311 38.70 -4.60 -3.23
C ALA A 311 37.61 -3.52 -3.42
N VAL A 312 37.18 -2.86 -2.35
CA VAL A 312 36.06 -1.89 -2.33
C VAL A 312 36.32 -0.65 -3.21
N GLN A 313 37.59 -0.33 -3.46
CA GLN A 313 37.98 0.77 -4.35
C GLN A 313 37.80 0.41 -5.84
N TYR A 314 37.65 -0.87 -6.18
CA TYR A 314 37.56 -1.36 -7.55
C TYR A 314 36.19 -1.97 -7.84
N PHE A 315 35.71 -2.83 -6.95
CA PHE A 315 34.37 -3.42 -7.01
C PHE A 315 33.38 -2.58 -6.21
N GLY A 316 32.14 -2.51 -6.69
CA GLY A 316 31.07 -1.91 -5.90
C GLY A 316 30.69 -2.77 -4.70
N ASP A 317 30.32 -2.10 -3.60
CA ASP A 317 29.82 -2.70 -2.35
C ASP A 317 28.81 -3.83 -2.58
N SER A 318 27.83 -3.60 -3.47
CA SER A 318 26.79 -4.58 -3.78
C SER A 318 27.33 -5.87 -4.41
N PHE A 319 28.40 -5.77 -5.21
CA PHE A 319 29.05 -6.95 -5.79
C PHE A 319 29.79 -7.74 -4.72
N LEU A 320 30.58 -7.05 -3.88
CA LEU A 320 31.34 -7.68 -2.81
C LEU A 320 30.42 -8.32 -1.76
N LEU A 321 29.32 -7.66 -1.39
CA LEU A 321 28.30 -8.26 -0.54
C LEU A 321 27.67 -9.49 -1.19
N LYS A 322 27.30 -9.41 -2.48
CA LYS A 322 26.75 -10.58 -3.19
C LYS A 322 27.74 -11.73 -3.21
N LEU A 323 29.03 -11.45 -3.41
CA LEU A 323 30.10 -12.43 -3.40
C LEU A 323 30.22 -13.11 -2.03
N LEU A 324 30.31 -12.32 -0.96
CA LEU A 324 30.43 -12.83 0.41
C LEU A 324 29.18 -13.61 0.85
N ASN A 325 27.99 -13.12 0.55
CA ASN A 325 26.74 -13.84 0.80
C ASN A 325 26.62 -15.15 0.00
N SER A 326 27.19 -15.21 -1.21
CA SER A 326 27.15 -16.42 -2.03
C SER A 326 28.09 -17.51 -1.52
N TYR A 327 29.18 -17.17 -0.83
CA TYR A 327 30.12 -18.16 -0.24
C TYR A 327 29.90 -18.39 1.25
N TYR A 328 29.32 -17.42 1.96
CA TYR A 328 29.08 -17.44 3.40
C TYR A 328 27.64 -16.99 3.74
N PRO A 329 26.61 -17.72 3.28
CA PRO A 329 25.20 -17.33 3.43
C PRO A 329 24.70 -17.30 4.89
N ASP A 330 25.43 -17.94 5.81
CA ASP A 330 25.14 -17.91 7.25
C ASP A 330 25.73 -16.67 7.95
N GLU A 331 26.75 -16.03 7.36
CA GLU A 331 27.45 -14.89 7.94
C GLU A 331 27.01 -13.55 7.34
N TYR A 332 26.62 -13.55 6.07
CA TYR A 332 26.19 -12.35 5.34
C TYR A 332 24.73 -12.48 4.94
N PHE A 333 23.93 -11.48 5.31
CA PHE A 333 22.49 -11.47 5.06
C PHE A 333 22.19 -11.29 3.56
N PRO A 334 21.18 -11.96 2.97
CA PRO A 334 20.94 -11.99 1.52
C PRO A 334 20.24 -10.73 0.97
N ILE A 335 20.74 -9.55 1.37
CA ILE A 335 20.40 -8.23 0.83
C ILE A 335 21.70 -7.51 0.48
N ASN A 336 21.89 -7.23 -0.80
CA ASN A 336 23.15 -6.73 -1.33
C ASN A 336 23.13 -5.22 -1.63
N SER A 337 22.08 -4.50 -1.27
CA SER A 337 21.98 -3.05 -1.49
C SER A 337 22.04 -2.32 -0.16
N GLU A 338 22.99 -1.39 -0.01
CA GLU A 338 23.12 -0.57 1.20
C GLU A 338 21.80 0.12 1.57
N ARG A 339 21.13 0.75 0.59
CA ARG A 339 19.83 1.40 0.81
C ARG A 339 18.79 0.44 1.39
N MET A 340 18.74 -0.80 0.88
CA MET A 340 17.80 -1.81 1.37
C MET A 340 18.18 -2.30 2.77
N ILE A 341 19.48 -2.46 3.06
CA ILE A 341 19.98 -2.80 4.40
C ILE A 341 19.61 -1.70 5.39
N ASP A 342 19.85 -0.43 5.05
CA ASP A 342 19.47 0.71 5.89
C ASP A 342 17.98 0.71 6.19
N ASN A 343 17.13 0.50 5.18
CA ASN A 343 15.69 0.45 5.37
C ASN A 343 15.23 -0.76 6.20
N ALA A 344 15.89 -1.90 6.06
CA ALA A 344 15.64 -3.07 6.90
C ALA A 344 16.08 -2.81 8.36
N LEU A 345 17.25 -2.22 8.59
CA LEU A 345 17.73 -1.88 9.94
C LEU A 345 16.84 -0.85 10.63
N LYS A 346 16.26 0.11 9.88
CA LYS A 346 15.26 1.05 10.41
C LYS A 346 14.06 0.34 11.02
N ILE A 347 13.54 -0.71 10.38
CA ILE A 347 12.38 -1.48 10.89
C ILE A 347 12.63 -1.95 12.32
N PHE A 348 13.85 -2.37 12.62
CA PHE A 348 14.27 -2.89 13.93
C PHE A 348 14.89 -1.83 14.85
N GLN A 349 14.81 -0.54 14.48
CA GLN A 349 15.36 0.58 15.26
C GLN A 349 16.85 0.45 15.60
N VAL A 350 17.60 -0.28 14.77
CA VAL A 350 19.04 -0.49 14.99
C VAL A 350 19.80 0.77 14.59
N ASN A 351 20.66 1.29 15.46
CA ASN A 351 21.56 2.36 15.07
C ASN A 351 22.71 1.82 14.20
N TYR A 352 22.80 2.35 12.99
CA TYR A 352 23.79 1.98 11.99
C TYR A 352 24.59 3.18 11.45
N GLN A 353 24.48 4.35 12.09
CA GLN A 353 25.26 5.53 11.73
C GLN A 353 26.75 5.28 11.95
N GLY A 354 27.57 5.68 10.98
CA GLY A 354 29.03 5.53 11.02
C GLY A 354 29.55 4.14 10.65
N LEU A 355 28.68 3.17 10.35
CA LEU A 355 29.06 1.85 9.88
C LEU A 355 29.21 1.81 8.37
N ASN A 356 30.15 1.02 7.87
CA ASN A 356 30.24 0.69 6.45
C ASN A 356 29.17 -0.35 6.05
N VAL A 357 29.00 -0.54 4.75
CA VAL A 357 27.97 -1.44 4.17
C VAL A 357 28.05 -2.89 4.66
N PHE A 358 29.26 -3.41 4.92
CA PHE A 358 29.50 -4.78 5.36
C PHE A 358 29.13 -4.95 6.83
N GLU A 359 29.51 -3.98 7.67
CA GLU A 359 29.12 -3.92 9.08
C GLU A 359 27.60 -3.78 9.23
N LYS A 360 26.95 -2.97 8.38
CA LYS A 360 25.50 -2.86 8.32
C LYS A 360 24.84 -4.20 7.97
N ASN A 361 25.36 -4.92 6.97
CA ASN A 361 24.86 -6.23 6.58
C ASN A 361 25.02 -7.26 7.73
N GLN A 362 26.17 -7.28 8.39
CA GLN A 362 26.41 -8.15 9.55
C GLN A 362 25.47 -7.82 10.71
N LYS A 363 25.21 -6.53 10.99
CA LYS A 363 24.21 -6.14 11.98
C LYS A 363 22.81 -6.65 11.63
N LEU A 364 22.42 -6.57 10.36
CA LEU A 364 21.13 -7.09 9.92
C LEU A 364 21.06 -8.63 10.04
N ASN A 365 22.16 -9.32 9.75
CA ASN A 365 22.26 -10.76 9.97
C ASN A 365 22.11 -11.11 11.46
N GLN A 366 22.73 -10.34 12.35
CA GLN A 366 22.60 -10.52 13.79
C GLN A 366 21.16 -10.33 14.27
N VAL A 367 20.44 -9.32 13.75
CA VAL A 367 19.00 -9.13 14.03
C VAL A 367 18.20 -10.38 13.66
N TYR A 368 18.45 -10.96 12.48
CA TYR A 368 17.81 -12.21 12.07
C TYR A 368 18.13 -13.35 13.04
N ILE A 369 19.40 -13.55 13.40
CA ILE A 369 19.83 -14.60 14.33
C ILE A 369 19.16 -14.44 15.69
N ASP A 370 19.12 -13.21 16.21
CA ASP A 370 18.52 -12.90 17.50
C ASP A 370 17.02 -13.16 17.50
N LYS A 371 16.30 -12.72 16.46
CA LYS A 371 14.85 -12.97 16.29
C LYS A 371 14.55 -14.45 16.15
N LYS A 372 15.31 -15.17 15.32
CA LYS A 372 15.19 -16.63 15.14
C LYS A 372 15.31 -17.35 16.49
N LYS A 373 16.32 -16.99 17.28
CA LYS A 373 16.59 -17.58 18.59
C LYS A 373 15.51 -17.21 19.61
N GLN A 374 15.15 -15.93 19.68
CA GLN A 374 14.14 -15.40 20.61
C GLN A 374 12.78 -16.07 20.41
N LEU A 375 12.38 -16.30 19.15
CA LEU A 375 11.08 -16.87 18.78
C LEU A 375 11.11 -18.39 18.57
N ASN A 376 12.26 -19.04 18.87
CA ASN A 376 12.46 -20.48 18.67
C ASN A 376 12.04 -20.98 17.27
N SER A 377 12.32 -20.16 16.25
CA SER A 377 11.87 -20.41 14.88
C SER A 377 12.93 -21.15 14.07
N GLN A 378 12.49 -21.98 13.12
CA GLN A 378 13.38 -22.69 12.18
C GLN A 378 13.55 -21.95 10.84
N ILE A 379 13.19 -20.66 10.80
CA ILE A 379 13.38 -19.80 9.64
C ILE A 379 14.88 -19.65 9.29
N ASN A 380 15.21 -19.54 8.01
CA ASN A 380 16.55 -19.19 7.52
C ASN A 380 16.63 -17.73 7.05
N SER A 381 17.85 -17.26 6.75
CA SER A 381 18.10 -15.87 6.34
C SER A 381 17.37 -15.49 5.05
N PHE A 382 17.24 -16.41 4.09
CA PHE A 382 16.53 -16.18 2.83
C PHE A 382 15.02 -16.02 3.02
N GLU A 383 14.42 -16.79 3.92
CA GLU A 383 13.00 -16.68 4.28
C GLU A 383 12.72 -15.40 5.07
N PHE A 384 13.62 -15.04 5.99
CA PHE A 384 13.53 -13.78 6.71
C PHE A 384 13.64 -12.58 5.77
N ALA A 385 14.61 -12.60 4.84
CA ALA A 385 14.73 -11.56 3.82
C ALA A 385 13.48 -11.49 2.93
N ARG A 386 12.90 -12.65 2.56
CA ARG A 386 11.64 -12.70 1.83
C ARG A 386 10.50 -12.05 2.60
N ILE A 387 10.36 -12.28 3.92
CA ILE A 387 9.37 -11.58 4.75
C ILE A 387 9.58 -10.07 4.65
N LEU A 388 10.83 -9.59 4.71
CA LEU A 388 11.12 -8.15 4.59
C LEU A 388 10.65 -7.58 3.25
N PHE A 389 10.94 -8.27 2.13
CA PHE A 389 10.49 -7.85 0.80
C PHE A 389 8.97 -7.95 0.62
N ASP A 390 8.35 -9.03 1.09
CA ASP A 390 6.92 -9.31 0.91
C ASP A 390 6.04 -8.43 1.81
N LYS A 391 6.61 -7.82 2.86
CA LYS A 391 5.85 -7.01 3.83
C LYS A 391 6.25 -5.55 3.87
N PHE A 392 7.41 -5.15 3.34
CA PHE A 392 7.87 -3.77 3.44
C PHE A 392 8.55 -3.31 2.15
N ASN A 393 8.36 -2.02 1.82
CA ASN A 393 9.09 -1.39 0.72
C ASN A 393 10.53 -1.05 1.13
N ILE A 394 11.35 -2.07 1.38
CA ILE A 394 12.76 -1.86 1.75
C ILE A 394 13.60 -1.31 0.60
N LYS A 395 13.14 -1.44 -0.65
CA LYS A 395 13.80 -0.85 -1.83
C LYS A 395 13.88 0.67 -1.73
N THR A 396 12.77 1.33 -1.39
CA THR A 396 12.72 2.79 -1.33
C THR A 396 12.71 3.34 0.08
N GLY A 397 12.16 2.60 1.05
CA GLY A 397 11.91 3.03 2.42
C GLY A 397 10.59 3.78 2.60
N LYS A 398 9.80 3.97 1.53
CA LYS A 398 8.48 4.58 1.63
C LYS A 398 7.57 3.73 2.52
N SER A 399 6.67 4.39 3.25
CA SER A 399 5.68 3.71 4.12
C SER A 399 6.29 2.90 5.28
N ILE A 400 7.54 3.16 5.68
CA ILE A 400 8.16 2.59 6.89
C ILE A 400 8.29 3.73 7.91
N ASP A 401 7.24 3.99 8.68
CA ASP A 401 7.33 4.89 9.84
C ASP A 401 7.28 4.10 11.14
N VAL A 402 8.44 3.98 11.76
CA VAL A 402 8.66 3.23 12.98
C VAL A 402 8.09 3.95 14.22
N LYS A 403 7.85 5.27 14.15
CA LYS A 403 7.27 6.05 15.25
C LYS A 403 5.75 5.99 15.27
N THR A 404 5.11 5.95 14.11
CA THR A 404 3.65 6.02 13.98
C THR A 404 3.01 4.69 13.57
N GLY A 405 3.80 3.66 13.25
CA GLY A 405 3.30 2.36 12.79
C GLY A 405 2.67 2.41 11.39
N ILE A 406 3.01 3.41 10.59
CA ILE A 406 2.56 3.49 9.20
C ILE A 406 3.34 2.44 8.41
N VAL A 407 2.60 1.56 7.75
CA VAL A 407 3.10 0.41 6.98
C VAL A 407 2.49 0.36 5.57
N ALA A 408 1.52 1.23 5.28
CA ALA A 408 0.80 1.27 4.02
C ALA A 408 0.43 2.71 3.61
N GLU A 409 1.08 3.20 2.57
CA GLU A 409 0.71 4.40 1.83
C GLU A 409 0.47 3.99 0.38
N GLY A 410 -0.67 4.40 -0.18
CA GLY A 410 -1.04 4.11 -1.56
C GLY A 410 -0.65 5.23 -2.52
N GLU A 411 -0.86 4.99 -3.81
CA GLU A 411 -0.73 6.00 -4.88
C GLU A 411 -1.88 5.78 -5.87
N PHE A 412 -2.30 6.83 -6.57
CA PHE A 412 -3.24 6.69 -7.68
C PHE A 412 -2.78 7.50 -8.89
N GLU A 413 -3.11 7.03 -10.07
CA GLU A 413 -2.80 7.71 -11.33
C GLU A 413 -4.08 7.95 -12.13
N ILE A 414 -4.25 9.18 -12.63
CA ILE A 414 -5.37 9.51 -13.52
C ILE A 414 -4.83 9.63 -14.94
N ILE A 415 -5.28 8.72 -15.79
CA ILE A 415 -4.93 8.70 -17.21
C ILE A 415 -6.14 9.08 -18.06
N GLN A 416 -5.87 9.73 -19.20
CA GLN A 416 -6.88 10.02 -20.21
C GLN A 416 -6.48 9.36 -21.53
N PHE A 417 -7.31 8.44 -22.01
CA PHE A 417 -7.11 7.83 -23.32
C PHE A 417 -7.55 8.77 -24.44
N HIS A 418 -6.75 8.82 -25.50
CA HIS A 418 -7.13 9.38 -26.80
C HIS A 418 -7.06 8.28 -27.87
N PRO A 419 -7.74 8.41 -29.03
CA PRO A 419 -7.77 7.36 -30.06
C PRO A 419 -6.39 6.93 -30.58
N ALA A 420 -5.39 7.82 -30.51
CA ALA A 420 -4.00 7.51 -30.89
C ALA A 420 -3.16 6.89 -29.76
N TYR A 421 -3.72 6.67 -28.56
CA TYR A 421 -2.98 6.17 -27.40
C TYR A 421 -2.77 4.67 -27.57
N SER A 422 -1.52 4.24 -27.61
CA SER A 422 -1.14 2.89 -27.97
C SER A 422 -0.64 2.08 -26.78
N TYR A 423 -0.36 0.79 -27.04
CA TYR A 423 0.33 -0.06 -26.06
C TYR A 423 1.68 0.52 -25.66
N GLU A 424 2.41 1.12 -26.61
CA GLU A 424 3.76 1.65 -26.39
C GLU A 424 3.78 2.94 -25.57
N ASP A 425 2.62 3.61 -25.44
CA ASP A 425 2.42 4.77 -24.58
C ASP A 425 1.95 4.38 -23.17
N PHE A 426 1.26 3.23 -23.04
CA PHE A 426 0.61 2.83 -21.80
C PHE A 426 1.39 1.80 -20.99
N VAL A 427 1.93 0.78 -21.66
CA VAL A 427 2.47 -0.41 -21.00
C VAL A 427 3.99 -0.45 -21.11
N ARG A 428 4.52 -0.62 -22.33
CA ARG A 428 5.96 -0.70 -22.62
C ARG A 428 6.24 -0.24 -24.03
N GLY A 429 7.21 0.66 -24.20
CA GLY A 429 7.61 1.18 -25.51
C GLY A 429 9.09 0.95 -25.79
N ILE A 430 9.47 0.99 -27.06
CA ILE A 430 10.88 0.99 -27.47
C ILE A 430 11.31 2.45 -27.65
N VAL A 431 12.32 2.89 -26.91
CA VAL A 431 12.89 4.23 -27.02
C VAL A 431 14.26 4.14 -27.66
N ALA A 432 14.50 5.03 -28.64
CA ALA A 432 15.79 5.19 -29.27
C ALA A 432 16.61 6.22 -28.47
N GLU A 433 17.70 5.78 -27.84
CA GLU A 433 18.66 6.63 -27.14
C GLU A 433 19.98 6.68 -27.90
N THR A 434 20.57 7.87 -28.01
CA THR A 434 21.91 8.02 -28.60
C THR A 434 22.96 7.72 -27.54
N THR A 435 23.82 6.73 -27.81
CA THR A 435 24.96 6.40 -26.95
C THR A 435 25.98 7.53 -26.94
N GLU A 436 26.87 7.56 -25.93
CA GLU A 436 27.99 8.53 -25.86
C GLU A 436 28.90 8.51 -27.10
N SER A 437 28.91 7.39 -27.84
CA SER A 437 29.64 7.20 -29.10
C SER A 437 28.89 7.68 -30.36
N GLY A 438 27.68 8.21 -30.23
CA GLY A 438 26.86 8.71 -31.34
C GLY A 438 26.00 7.65 -32.05
N ASN A 439 25.97 6.41 -31.57
CA ASN A 439 25.15 5.34 -32.14
C ASN A 439 23.73 5.35 -31.54
N VAL A 440 22.73 4.92 -32.31
CA VAL A 440 21.37 4.75 -31.80
C VAL A 440 21.23 3.38 -31.13
N SER A 441 20.85 3.36 -29.86
CA SER A 441 20.49 2.16 -29.11
C SER A 441 18.98 2.12 -28.86
N TYR A 442 18.37 0.94 -28.95
CA TYR A 442 16.95 0.74 -28.69
C TYR A 442 16.78 0.07 -27.33
N GLN A 443 16.13 0.77 -26.41
CA GLN A 443 15.85 0.28 -25.06
C GLN A 443 14.36 0.03 -24.91
N VAL A 444 14.00 -1.08 -24.26
CA VAL A 444 12.61 -1.32 -23.85
C VAL A 444 12.40 -0.59 -22.53
N GLU A 445 11.46 0.34 -22.53
CA GLU A 445 11.12 1.15 -21.36
C GLU A 445 9.71 0.79 -20.87
N ASN A 446 9.57 0.64 -19.55
CA ASN A 446 8.24 0.63 -18.94
C ASN A 446 7.57 1.99 -19.12
N LYS A 447 6.25 1.98 -19.31
CA LYS A 447 5.42 3.19 -19.26
C LYS A 447 4.50 3.14 -18.05
N ILE A 448 3.55 4.08 -18.00
CA ILE A 448 2.69 4.37 -16.85
C ILE A 448 2.17 3.10 -16.18
N LEU A 449 1.53 2.18 -16.90
CA LEU A 449 0.95 0.97 -16.28
C LEU A 449 2.03 0.03 -15.70
N ALA A 450 3.11 -0.21 -16.45
CA ALA A 450 4.15 -1.14 -16.03
C ALA A 450 4.96 -0.58 -14.85
N ASP A 451 5.24 0.72 -14.86
CA ASP A 451 5.89 1.40 -13.74
C ASP A 451 4.99 1.43 -12.51
N PHE A 452 3.70 1.71 -12.69
CA PHE A 452 2.74 1.74 -11.60
C PHE A 452 2.54 0.34 -10.98
N ALA A 453 2.48 -0.71 -11.81
CA ALA A 453 2.46 -2.09 -11.35
C ALA A 453 3.75 -2.48 -10.60
N GLN A 454 4.91 -1.98 -11.04
CA GLN A 454 6.17 -2.20 -10.33
C GLN A 454 6.18 -1.48 -8.98
N LYS A 455 5.69 -0.24 -8.89
CA LYS A 455 5.53 0.47 -7.62
C LYS A 455 4.61 -0.29 -6.65
N ALA A 456 3.50 -0.84 -7.15
CA ALA A 456 2.58 -1.67 -6.36
C ALA A 456 3.25 -2.95 -5.85
N THR A 457 4.03 -3.61 -6.71
CA THR A 457 4.80 -4.81 -6.34
C THR A 457 5.84 -4.50 -5.26
N ASP A 458 6.50 -3.34 -5.36
CA ASP A 458 7.52 -2.90 -4.41
C ASP A 458 6.91 -2.40 -3.08
N ASN A 459 5.59 -2.19 -2.99
CA ASN A 459 4.87 -1.68 -1.81
C ASN A 459 3.59 -2.50 -1.52
N PRO A 460 3.74 -3.73 -1.02
CA PRO A 460 2.65 -4.72 -0.98
C PRO A 460 1.48 -4.37 -0.07
N ASN A 461 1.65 -3.43 0.87
CA ASN A 461 0.55 -3.01 1.75
C ASN A 461 -0.17 -1.74 1.28
N GLY A 462 0.40 -1.02 0.30
CA GLY A 462 -0.20 0.18 -0.29
C GLY A 462 -1.28 -0.17 -1.32
N ASN A 463 -2.33 0.64 -1.38
CA ASN A 463 -3.32 0.53 -2.46
C ASN A 463 -2.83 1.34 -3.66
N TYR A 464 -2.81 0.72 -4.84
CA TYR A 464 -2.46 1.38 -6.09
C TYR A 464 -3.68 1.38 -7.00
N VAL A 465 -4.21 2.57 -7.30
CA VAL A 465 -5.52 2.77 -7.94
C VAL A 465 -5.41 3.41 -9.31
#